data_AF-A0A7W2FV60-F1
#
_entry.id   AF-A0A7W2FV60-F1
#
_cell.length_a   1.000
_cell.length_b   1.000
_cell.length_c   1.000
_cell.angle_alpha   90.00
_cell.angle_beta   90.00
_cell.angle_gamma   90.00
#
_symmetry.space_group_name_H-M   'P 1'
#
loop_
_entity.id
_entity.type
_entity.pdbx_description
1 polymer ?
#
loop_
_entity_poly.entity_id
_entity_poly.type
_entity_poly.pdbx_seq_one_letter_code
_entity_poly.pdbx_strand_id
1 'polypeptide(L)'
;GGDRRYLSLLADNYGGGPVGIETISAALSEARDAVEEVIEPYLLQQGFLQRTPRGRMLARKAWAHLGLEPPRAPGGAPQSDLFEGPPAEGPPTEI
;
A
#
# COMPACT_ATOMS: atom_id res chain seq x y z
N GLY A 1 1.98 -21.98 -2.45
CA GLY A 1 0.88 -21.93 -3.44
C GLY A 1 -0.15 -20.88 -3.08
N GLY A 2 -0.72 -20.96 -1.87
CA GLY A 2 -1.75 -20.02 -1.38
C GLY A 2 -1.25 -18.58 -1.23
N ASP A 3 0.01 -18.40 -0.85
CA ASP A 3 0.73 -17.12 -0.77
C ASP A 3 0.72 -16.34 -2.08
N ARG A 4 1.16 -16.95 -3.20
CA ARG A 4 1.15 -16.30 -4.51
C ARG A 4 -0.27 -15.98 -4.99
N ARG A 5 -1.24 -16.88 -4.75
CA ARG A 5 -2.64 -16.64 -5.09
C ARG A 5 -3.23 -15.48 -4.29
N TYR A 6 -2.93 -15.40 -3.00
CA TYR A 6 -3.33 -14.30 -2.12
C TYR A 6 -2.81 -12.95 -2.64
N LEU A 7 -1.52 -12.88 -2.95
CA LEU A 7 -0.90 -11.65 -3.44
C LEU A 7 -1.45 -11.24 -4.82
N SER A 8 -1.59 -12.19 -5.74
CA SER A 8 -2.11 -11.91 -7.09
C SER A 8 -3.58 -11.47 -7.03
N LEU A 9 -4.39 -12.12 -6.19
CA LEU A 9 -5.79 -11.74 -5.97
C LEU A 9 -5.91 -10.26 -5.55
N LEU A 10 -5.11 -9.84 -4.56
CA LEU A 10 -5.13 -8.45 -4.10
C LEU A 10 -4.67 -7.47 -5.17
N ALA A 11 -3.63 -7.81 -5.94
CA ALA A 11 -3.13 -6.97 -7.02
C ALA A 11 -4.15 -6.84 -8.17
N ASP A 12 -4.58 -7.97 -8.73
CA ASP A 12 -5.36 -8.03 -9.97
C ASP A 12 -6.81 -7.59 -9.75
N ASN A 13 -7.45 -8.02 -8.66
CA ASN A 13 -8.88 -7.78 -8.45
C ASN A 13 -9.16 -6.51 -7.65
N TYR A 14 -8.22 -6.08 -6.81
CA TYR A 14 -8.46 -5.00 -5.83
C TYR A 14 -7.42 -3.88 -5.90
N GLY A 15 -6.52 -3.89 -6.89
CA GLY A 15 -5.51 -2.83 -7.06
C GLY A 15 -4.57 -2.69 -5.85
N GLY A 16 -4.37 -3.76 -5.10
CA GLY A 16 -3.61 -3.79 -3.86
C GLY A 16 -4.40 -3.55 -2.58
N GLY A 17 -5.73 -3.37 -2.63
CA GLY A 17 -6.59 -3.22 -1.46
C GLY A 17 -6.82 -1.77 -1.01
N PRO A 18 -7.42 -1.54 0.18
CA PRO A 18 -7.67 -2.50 1.26
C PRO A 18 -8.88 -3.42 1.05
N VAL A 19 -8.77 -4.69 1.47
CA VAL A 19 -9.82 -5.71 1.33
C VAL A 19 -10.07 -6.44 2.65
N GLY A 20 -11.33 -6.72 2.99
CA GLY A 20 -11.70 -7.49 4.18
C GLY A 20 -11.29 -8.96 4.12
N ILE A 21 -11.05 -9.59 5.27
CA ILE A 21 -10.64 -11.00 5.32
C ILE A 21 -11.71 -11.94 4.78
N GLU A 22 -12.98 -11.65 5.05
CA GLU A 22 -14.11 -12.44 4.55
C GLU A 22 -14.08 -12.52 3.02
N THR A 23 -13.86 -11.38 2.36
CA THR A 23 -13.78 -11.28 0.90
C THR A 23 -12.58 -12.06 0.35
N ILE A 24 -11.42 -11.94 0.99
CA ILE A 24 -10.21 -12.67 0.57
C ILE A 24 -10.40 -14.18 0.73
N SER A 25 -10.97 -14.61 1.86
CA SER A 25 -11.20 -16.02 2.18
C SER A 25 -12.18 -16.64 1.19
N ALA A 26 -13.29 -15.93 0.91
CA ALA A 26 -14.27 -16.34 -0.10
C ALA A 26 -13.66 -16.43 -1.50
N ALA A 27 -12.86 -15.44 -1.91
CA ALA A 27 -12.23 -15.43 -3.23
C ALA A 27 -11.15 -16.52 -3.39
N LEU A 28 -10.46 -16.89 -2.31
CA LEU A 28 -9.48 -17.97 -2.31
C LEU A 28 -10.12 -19.36 -2.14
N SER A 29 -11.41 -19.44 -1.82
CA SER A 29 -12.09 -20.68 -1.42
C SER A 29 -11.40 -21.36 -0.23
N GLU A 30 -10.89 -20.56 0.70
CA GLU A 30 -10.18 -21.00 1.89
C GLU A 30 -10.92 -20.55 3.15
N ALA A 31 -10.75 -21.29 4.25
CA ALA A 31 -11.29 -20.87 5.54
C ALA A 31 -10.56 -19.62 6.05
N ARG A 32 -11.30 -18.70 6.68
CA ARG A 32 -10.74 -17.50 7.28
C ARG A 32 -9.56 -17.80 8.20
N ASP A 33 -9.72 -18.78 9.08
CA ASP A 33 -8.69 -19.14 10.07
C ASP A 33 -7.42 -19.68 9.37
N ALA A 34 -7.57 -20.47 8.31
CA ALA A 34 -6.43 -20.93 7.51
C ALA A 34 -5.68 -19.76 6.88
N VAL A 35 -6.39 -18.75 6.38
CA VAL A 35 -5.77 -17.55 5.82
C VAL A 35 -5.02 -16.76 6.90
N GLU A 36 -5.66 -16.48 8.04
CA GLU A 36 -5.08 -15.63 9.09
C GLU A 36 -3.96 -16.31 9.88
N GLU A 37 -4.05 -17.62 10.10
CA GLU A 37 -3.12 -18.38 10.95
C GLU A 37 -2.01 -19.08 10.16
N VAL A 38 -2.23 -19.38 8.87
CA VAL A 38 -1.25 -20.12 8.06
C VAL A 38 -0.60 -19.23 7.00
N ILE A 39 -1.39 -18.44 6.26
CA ILE A 39 -0.89 -17.67 5.10
C ILE A 39 -0.34 -16.30 5.50
N GLU A 40 -1.12 -15.52 6.24
CA GLU A 40 -0.77 -14.15 6.59
C GLU A 40 0.53 -14.00 7.41
N PRO A 41 0.90 -14.88 8.37
CA PRO A 41 2.11 -14.71 9.17
C PRO A 41 3.37 -14.60 8.31
N TYR A 42 3.48 -15.45 7.28
CA TYR A 42 4.60 -15.41 6.35
C TYR A 42 4.60 -14.13 5.50
N LEU A 43 3.44 -13.75 4.94
CA LEU A 43 3.34 -12.56 4.09
C LEU A 43 3.61 -11.26 4.85
N LEU A 44 3.19 -11.19 6.11
CA LEU A 44 3.48 -10.08 7.01
C LEU A 44 4.97 -10.03 7.36
N GLN A 45 5.57 -11.16 7.74
CA GLN A 45 6.99 -11.23 8.08
C GLN A 45 7.89 -10.86 6.88
N GLN A 46 7.52 -11.27 5.67
CA GLN A 46 8.26 -10.90 4.46
C GLN A 46 8.04 -9.45 4.02
N GLY A 47 7.09 -8.74 4.62
CA GLY A 47 6.72 -7.37 4.26
C GLY A 47 6.01 -7.29 2.90
N PHE A 48 5.27 -8.34 2.52
CA PHE A 48 4.42 -8.35 1.32
C PHE A 48 2.99 -7.89 1.59
N LEU A 49 2.54 -8.02 2.84
CA LEU A 49 1.19 -7.66 3.27
C LEU A 49 1.23 -6.59 4.36
N GLN A 50 0.21 -5.73 4.37
CA GLN A 50 -0.05 -4.78 5.46
C GLN A 50 -1.49 -4.96 5.96
N ARG A 51 -1.66 -5.09 7.28
CA ARG A 51 -2.97 -5.04 7.94
C ARG A 51 -3.30 -3.59 8.29
N THR A 52 -4.49 -3.16 7.91
CA THR A 52 -5.03 -1.82 8.22
C THR A 52 -6.40 -1.98 8.86
N PRO A 53 -6.94 -0.94 9.54
CA PRO A 53 -8.32 -0.97 10.05
C PRO A 53 -9.38 -1.19 8.96
N ARG A 54 -9.07 -0.85 7.70
CA ARG A 54 -9.97 -1.00 6.55
C ARG A 54 -9.85 -2.35 5.85
N GLY A 55 -8.88 -3.19 6.23
CA GLY A 55 -8.60 -4.47 5.59
C GLY A 55 -7.11 -4.70 5.31
N ARG A 56 -6.82 -5.68 4.47
CA ARG A 56 -5.48 -6.05 4.04
C ARG A 56 -5.12 -5.36 2.75
N MET A 57 -3.89 -4.87 2.66
CA MET A 57 -3.35 -4.25 1.46
C MET A 57 -1.95 -4.78 1.12
N LEU A 58 -1.60 -4.77 -0.16
CA LEU A 58 -0.26 -5.12 -0.60
C LEU A 58 0.74 -4.05 -0.18
N ALA A 59 1.86 -4.50 0.37
CA ALA A 59 3.02 -3.66 0.55
C ALA A 59 3.71 -3.39 -0.80
N ARG A 60 4.51 -2.32 -0.88
CA ARG A 60 5.29 -2.00 -2.09
C ARG A 60 6.17 -3.17 -2.56
N LYS A 61 6.73 -3.94 -1.63
CA LYS A 61 7.59 -5.10 -1.93
C LYS A 61 6.83 -6.23 -2.63
N ALA A 62 5.52 -6.39 -2.37
CA ALA A 62 4.70 -7.41 -2.99
C ALA A 62 4.54 -7.17 -4.50
N TRP A 63 4.35 -5.92 -4.91
CA TRP A 63 4.26 -5.55 -6.33
C TRP A 63 5.51 -5.95 -7.11
N ALA A 64 6.69 -5.60 -6.58
CA ALA A 64 7.96 -6.00 -7.18
C ALA A 64 8.13 -7.52 -7.21
N HIS A 65 7.69 -8.24 -6.17
CA HIS A 65 7.71 -9.71 -6.13
C HIS A 65 6.81 -10.34 -7.20
N LEU A 66 5.67 -9.71 -7.51
CA LEU A 66 4.77 -10.14 -8.58
C LEU A 66 5.23 -9.71 -9.98
N GLY A 67 6.29 -8.88 -10.08
CA GLY A 67 6.73 -8.29 -11.35
C GLY A 67 5.80 -7.19 -11.86
N LEU A 68 5.04 -6.56 -10.96
CA LEU A 68 4.05 -5.51 -11.26
C LEU A 68 4.53 -4.15 -10.73
N GLU A 69 4.03 -3.08 -11.34
CA GLU A 69 4.29 -1.72 -10.89
C GLU A 69 3.27 -1.33 -9.80
N PRO A 70 3.71 -0.85 -8.62
CA PRO A 70 2.79 -0.43 -7.58
C PRO A 70 1.98 0.79 -8.04
N PRO A 71 0.67 0.86 -7.72
CA PRO A 71 -0.14 2.03 -8.03
C PRO A 71 0.48 3.25 -7.36
N ARG A 72 0.50 4.38 -8.09
CA ARG A 72 1.00 5.64 -7.56
C ARG A 72 0.16 6.01 -6.35
N ALA A 73 0.78 6.01 -5.16
CA ALA A 73 0.07 6.28 -3.91
C ALA A 73 -0.68 7.63 -4.03
N PRO A 74 -1.98 7.68 -3.68
CA PRO A 74 -2.70 8.94 -3.59
C PRO A 74 -2.16 9.71 -2.38
N GLY A 75 -1.18 10.59 -2.59
CA GLY A 75 -0.62 11.45 -1.54
C GLY A 75 0.89 11.71 -1.58
N GLY A 76 1.62 11.15 -2.55
CA GLY A 76 3.06 11.37 -2.70
C GLY A 76 3.42 12.31 -3.86
N ALA A 77 2.81 13.49 -3.94
CA ALA A 77 3.56 14.61 -4.53
C ALA A 77 4.57 15.04 -3.45
N PRO A 78 5.87 15.19 -3.74
CA PRO A 78 6.70 16.00 -2.86
C PRO A 78 6.06 17.39 -2.84
N GLN A 79 5.40 17.74 -1.73
CA GLN A 79 5.00 19.12 -1.47
C GLN A 79 6.28 19.88 -1.08
N SER A 80 7.20 20.01 -2.03
CA SER A 80 8.44 20.79 -1.85
C SER A 80 8.28 22.25 -2.28
N ASP A 81 7.17 22.65 -2.90
CA ASP A 81 7.05 24.00 -3.49
C ASP A 81 5.91 24.84 -2.90
N LEU A 82 5.42 24.56 -1.68
CA LEU A 82 4.32 25.34 -1.08
C LEU A 82 4.78 26.35 -0.01
N PHE A 83 6.08 26.48 0.25
CA PHE A 83 6.60 27.44 1.22
C PHE A 83 7.87 28.15 0.73
N GLU A 84 7.82 28.73 -0.47
CA GLU A 84 8.72 29.83 -0.83
C GLU A 84 7.94 31.15 -0.67
N GLY A 85 7.76 31.55 0.58
CA GLY A 85 7.40 32.93 0.94
C GLY A 85 8.63 33.84 0.80
N PRO A 86 8.42 35.16 0.63
CA PRO A 86 9.32 36.05 -0.10
C PRO A 86 10.65 36.29 0.64
N PRO A 87 11.78 36.52 -0.05
CA PRO A 87 12.95 37.08 0.61
C PRO A 87 12.60 38.48 1.12
N ALA A 88 12.60 38.61 2.44
CA ALA A 88 12.54 39.89 3.12
C ALA A 88 13.88 40.65 2.94
N GLU A 89 13.74 41.96 2.80
CA GLU A 89 14.70 43.03 3.13
C GLU A 89 15.58 43.66 2.05
N GLY A 90 15.35 44.96 1.88
CA GLY A 90 16.36 46.00 1.68
C GLY A 90 15.71 47.38 1.41
N PRO A 91 15.91 48.42 2.24
CA PRO A 91 15.42 49.76 1.94
C PRO A 91 16.40 50.51 1.04
N PRO A 92 15.91 51.37 0.12
CA PRO A 92 16.60 52.63 -0.14
C PRO A 92 15.60 53.80 -0.23
N THR A 93 15.56 54.66 0.78
CA THR A 93 16.21 55.98 0.82
C THR A 93 15.26 57.09 0.32
N GLU A 94 14.80 57.91 1.27
CA GLU A 94 14.21 59.23 1.02
C GLU A 94 15.12 60.09 0.12
N ILE A 95 14.52 60.71 -0.89
CA ILE A 95 14.85 62.06 -1.38
C ILE A 95 13.57 62.74 -1.86
#